data_AF-A0A2U1DXX3-F1
#
_entry.id   AF-A0A2U1DXX3-F1
#
_cell.length_a   1.000
_cell.length_b   1.000
_cell.length_c   1.000
_cell.angle_alpha   90.00
_cell.angle_beta   90.00
_cell.angle_gamma   90.00
#
_symmetry.space_group_name_H-M   'P 1'
#
loop_
_entity.id
_entity.type
_entity.pdbx_description
1 polymer ?
#
loop_
_entity_poly.entity_id
_entity_poly.type
_entity_poly.pdbx_seq_one_letter_code
_entity_poly.pdbx_strand_id
1 'polypeptide(L)' 'MARNKSEWPAKVLALVRGGNLPAAIAQIKVAPTVGDVTRLQALLAQLPPSPALAQLNKVVEEERALLAAPRLHRSP' A
#
# COMPACT_ATOMS: atom_id res chain seq x y z
N MET A 1 -1.58 1.72 26.84
CA MET A 1 -1.38 2.74 25.79
C MET A 1 -1.99 2.21 24.50
N ALA A 2 -3.02 2.87 23.95
CA ALA A 2 -3.59 2.47 22.67
C ALA A 2 -2.51 2.63 21.60
N ARG A 3 -2.11 1.53 20.96
CA ARG A 3 -1.16 1.54 19.84
C ARG A 3 -1.82 2.36 18.74
N ASN A 4 -1.43 3.63 18.57
CA ASN A 4 -1.92 4.47 17.48
C ASN A 4 -1.74 3.69 16.18
N LYS A 5 -2.84 3.15 15.65
CA LYS A 5 -2.82 2.42 14.39
C LYS A 5 -2.42 3.45 13.33
N SER A 6 -1.37 3.16 12.55
CA SER A 6 -0.93 4.04 11.48
C SER A 6 -2.12 4.39 10.57
N GLU A 7 -2.35 5.69 10.35
CA GLU A 7 -3.43 6.23 9.52
C GLU A 7 -3.16 6.09 8.01
N TRP A 8 -1.91 5.77 7.65
CA TRP A 8 -1.46 5.72 6.27
C TRP A 8 -2.34 4.84 5.35
N PRO A 9 -2.74 3.60 5.72
CA PRO A 9 -3.56 2.76 4.84
C PRO A 9 -4.91 3.40 4.52
N ALA A 10 -5.52 4.09 5.48
CA ALA A 10 -6.80 4.76 5.30
C ALA A 10 -6.66 5.98 4.37
N LYS A 11 -5.57 6.75 4.49
CA LYS A 11 -5.28 7.88 3.61
C LYS A 11 -5.05 7.44 2.17
N VAL A 12 -4.30 6.35 1.95
CA VAL A 12 -4.09 5.80 0.60
C VAL A 12 -5.40 5.26 0.02
N LEU A 13 -6.23 4.57 0.83
CA LEU A 13 -7.55 4.12 0.39
C LEU A 13 -8.44 5.30 -0.05
N ALA A 14 -8.36 6.44 0.65
CA ALA A 14 -9.09 7.65 0.27
C ALA A 14 -8.65 8.18 -1.11
N LEU A 15 -7.36 8.15 -1.44
CA LEU A 15 -6.86 8.50 -2.78
C LEU A 15 -7.40 7.57 -3.86
N VAL A 16 -7.43 6.25 -3.59
CA VAL A 16 -7.98 5.25 -4.51
C VAL A 16 -9.48 5.47 -4.75
N ARG A 17 -10.25 5.70 -3.68
CA ARG A 17 -11.70 5.99 -3.79
C ARG A 17 -11.98 7.32 -4.47
N GLY A 18 -11.11 8.31 -4.30
CA GLY A 18 -11.16 9.59 -5.00
C GLY A 18 -10.70 9.53 -6.46
N GLY A 19 -10.30 8.36 -6.97
CA GLY A 19 -9.84 8.18 -8.36
C GLY A 19 -8.43 8.72 -8.64
N ASN A 20 -7.71 9.20 -7.63
CA ASN A 20 -6.34 9.71 -7.78
C ASN A 20 -5.32 8.56 -7.74
N LEU A 21 -5.36 7.74 -8.79
CA LEU A 21 -4.46 6.59 -8.99
C LEU A 21 -2.98 6.96 -8.97
N PRO A 22 -2.50 8.04 -9.64
CA PRO A 22 -1.09 8.42 -9.60
C PRO A 22 -0.60 8.72 -8.17
N ALA A 23 -1.38 9.47 -7.38
CA ALA A 23 -1.03 9.76 -6.00
C ALA A 23 -1.07 8.50 -5.11
N ALA A 24 -2.06 7.63 -5.31
CA ALA A 24 -2.12 6.36 -4.58
C ALA A 24 -0.87 5.50 -4.86
N ILE A 25 -0.48 5.36 -6.13
CA ILE A 25 0.74 4.63 -6.53
C ILE A 25 1.99 5.26 -5.89
N ALA A 26 2.13 6.59 -5.95
CA ALA A 26 3.26 7.29 -5.35
C ALA A 26 3.35 7.02 -3.84
N GLN A 27 2.22 7.05 -3.13
CA GLN A 27 2.18 6.73 -1.70
C GLN A 27 2.57 5.29 -1.41
N ILE A 28 2.04 4.32 -2.18
CA ILE A 28 2.37 2.89 -2.01
C ILE A 28 3.88 2.65 -2.12
N LYS A 29 4.55 3.31 -3.07
CA LYS A 29 6.01 3.24 -3.28
C LYS A 29 6.86 3.80 -2.14
N VAL A 30 6.26 4.62 -1.27
CA VAL A 30 6.94 5.19 -0.09
C VAL A 30 6.32 4.67 1.21
N ALA A 31 5.74 3.46 1.16
CA ALA A 31 5.07 2.89 2.30
C ALA A 31 6.00 2.76 3.52
N PRO A 32 5.55 3.13 4.74
CA PRO A 32 6.45 3.19 5.90
C PRO A 32 6.90 1.82 6.39
N THR A 33 6.00 0.82 6.34
CA THR A 33 6.24 -0.52 6.89
C THR A 33 5.50 -1.60 6.09
N VAL A 34 6.00 -2.84 6.14
CA VAL A 34 5.26 -4.01 5.61
C VAL A 34 3.86 -4.09 6.21
N GLY A 35 3.71 -3.80 7.50
CA GLY A 35 2.42 -3.85 8.19
C GLY A 35 1.42 -2.78 7.72
N ASP A 36 1.88 -1.67 7.17
CA ASP A 36 1.02 -0.68 6.51
C ASP A 36 0.55 -1.21 5.15
N VAL A 37 1.46 -1.77 4.35
CA VAL A 37 1.14 -2.34 3.03
C VAL A 37 0.18 -3.52 3.14
N THR A 38 0.39 -4.43 4.10
CA THR A 38 -0.54 -5.56 4.34
C THR A 38 -1.93 -5.09 4.76
N ARG A 39 -2.03 -4.03 5.58
CA ARG A 39 -3.33 -3.45 5.94
C ARG A 39 -4.01 -2.78 4.75
N LEU A 40 -3.25 -2.08 3.90
CA LEU A 40 -3.79 -1.52 2.66
C LEU A 40 -4.30 -2.62 1.72
N GLN A 41 -3.57 -3.72 1.55
CA GLN A 41 -3.98 -4.86 0.74
C GLN A 41 -5.35 -5.41 1.19
N ALA A 42 -5.56 -5.56 2.50
CA ALA A 42 -6.85 -5.99 3.06
C ALA A 42 -7.99 -4.97 2.83
N LEU A 43 -7.69 -3.68 2.75
CA LEU A 43 -8.67 -2.64 2.41
C LEU A 43 -9.02 -2.65 0.92
N LEU A 44 -8.02 -2.83 0.05
CA LEU A 44 -8.20 -2.90 -1.39
C LEU A 44 -9.01 -4.15 -1.81
N ALA A 45 -8.84 -5.27 -1.11
CA ALA A 45 -9.62 -6.48 -1.34
C ALA A 45 -11.14 -6.32 -1.12
N GLN A 46 -11.58 -5.27 -0.43
CA GLN A 46 -12.99 -4.95 -0.21
C GLN A 46 -13.59 -4.10 -1.34
N LEU A 47 -12.78 -3.62 -2.28
CA LEU A 47 -13.25 -2.81 -3.41
C LEU A 47 -13.71 -3.72 -4.56
N PRO A 48 -14.68 -3.27 -5.37
CA PRO A 48 -15.08 -4.00 -6.56
C PRO A 48 -13.91 -4.15 -7.55
N PRO A 49 -13.79 -5.31 -8.23
CA PRO A 49 -12.70 -5.55 -9.16
C PRO A 49 -12.73 -4.55 -10.32
N SER A 50 -11.56 -4.02 -10.66
CA SER A 50 -11.37 -3.12 -11.80
C SER A 50 -9.94 -3.22 -12.35
N PRO A 51 -9.68 -2.82 -13.60
CA PRO A 51 -8.32 -2.77 -14.14
C PRO A 51 -7.36 -1.92 -13.31
N ALA A 52 -7.87 -0.79 -12.79
CA ALA A 52 -7.13 0.09 -11.89
C ALA A 52 -6.76 -0.59 -10.57
N LEU A 53 -7.70 -1.32 -9.97
CA LEU A 53 -7.44 -2.10 -8.75
C LEU A 53 -6.44 -3.22 -9.01
N ALA A 54 -6.49 -3.89 -10.16
CA ALA A 54 -5.52 -4.89 -10.55
C ALA A 54 -4.10 -4.30 -10.68
N GLN A 55 -3.98 -3.10 -11.27
CA GLN A 55 -2.70 -2.39 -11.32
C GLN A 55 -2.20 -2.02 -9.92
N LEU A 56 -3.05 -1.47 -9.05
CA LEU A 56 -2.69 -1.14 -7.67
C LEU A 56 -2.22 -2.36 -6.89
N ASN A 57 -2.91 -3.50 -7.04
CA ASN A 57 -2.54 -4.74 -6.35
C ASN A 57 -1.15 -5.24 -6.78
N LYS A 58 -0.73 -5.05 -8.03
CA LYS A 58 0.63 -5.36 -8.47
C LYS A 58 1.66 -4.49 -7.74
N VAL A 59 1.45 -3.18 -7.71
CA VAL A 59 2.35 -2.24 -7.01
C VAL A 59 2.42 -2.54 -5.51
N VAL A 60 1.27 -2.86 -4.88
CA VAL A 60 1.21 -3.24 -3.46
C VAL A 60 2.02 -4.50 -3.18
N GLU A 61 1.92 -5.51 -4.04
CA GLU A 61 2.67 -6.77 -3.85
C GLU A 61 4.18 -6.58 -4.06
N GLU A 62 4.57 -5.81 -5.07
CA GLU A 62 5.97 -5.42 -5.31
C GLU A 62 6.56 -4.72 -4.08
N GLU A 63 5.89 -3.69 -3.56
CA GLU A 63 6.36 -2.94 -2.39
C GLU A 63 6.35 -3.77 -1.10
N ARG A 64 5.36 -4.67 -0.94
CA ARG A 64 5.34 -5.61 0.17
C ARG A 64 6.57 -6.52 0.13
N ALA A 65 6.93 -7.05 -1.04
CA ALA A 65 8.10 -7.91 -1.21
C ALA A 65 9.40 -7.14 -0.93
N LEU A 66 9.54 -5.92 -1.47
CA LEU A 66 10.69 -5.05 -1.22
C LEU A 66 10.85 -4.73 0.26
N LEU A 67 9.76 -4.37 0.94
CA LEU A 67 9.75 -4.05 2.37
C LEU A 67 9.90 -5.28 3.28
N ALA A 68 9.67 -6.50 2.76
CA ALA A 68 9.91 -7.75 3.49
C ALA A 68 11.35 -8.27 3.32
N ALA A 69 12.04 -7.91 2.24
CA ALA A 69 13.39 -8.41 1.95
C ALA A 69 14.39 -8.02 3.06
N PRO A 70 15.35 -8.89 3.43
CA PRO A 70 16.39 -8.53 4.42
C PRO A 70 17.13 -7.26 3.99
N ARG A 71 17.43 -6.36 4.95
CA ARG A 71 18.03 -5.04 4.65
C ARG A 71 19.35 -5.12 3.86
N LEU A 72 20.06 -6.25 3.93
CA LEU A 72 21.25 -6.54 3.13
C LEU A 72 20.98 -6.55 1.61
N HIS A 73 19.74 -6.82 1.17
CA HIS A 73 19.34 -6.78 -0.25
C HIS A 73 18.90 -5.39 -0.71
N ARG A 74 18.83 -4.41 0.19
CA ARG A 74 18.44 -3.02 -0.11
C ARG A 74 19.69 -2.14 -0.02
N SER A 75 20.65 -2.37 -0.92
CA SER A 75 21.84 -1.52 -1.01
C SER A 75 21.43 -0.11 -1.44
N PRO A 76 21.95 0.95 -0.80
CA PRO A 76 21.57 2.35 -1.04
C PRO A 76 21.93 2.85 -2.44
#